data_AF-A0A396LKH8-F1
#
_entry.id   AF-A0A396LKH8-F1
#
_cell.length_a   1.000
_cell.length_b   1.000
_cell.length_c   1.000
_cell.angle_alpha   90.00
_cell.angle_beta   90.00
_cell.angle_gamma   90.00
#
_symmetry.space_group_name_H-M   'P 1'
#
loop_
_entity.id
_entity.type
_entity.pdbx_description
1 polymer ?
#
loop_
_entity_poly.entity_id
_entity_poly.type
_entity_poly.pdbx_seq_one_letter_code
_entity_poly.pdbx_strand_id
1 'polypeptide(L)'
;MKLRKLARQLAAAAVAGAMALSLCMPALAETWNISNGSHGFSKVDSVCVTGTTSGRTVELFGVDASNDGSSSEYTETDETVLSGSGAIYTSLNGHSAPVSVALNELDIMLEDISGSGACIRTYGDASVDLRGTNILTIPGNYGICSDDGSLTLGGTGTLNIRSGIGIRVGGSFTLNSGIVDIAETETSTKALQSGVTADTITLNGGRIHVSIAPPTSEDYHNDALSARKGIFIHGGSVVTKTASTVSGADTVQHRALYSRDGDIVISGGSVQAEGGELYAESGSIRISGGEVKAHTLCGTKGLNISGGKVTTKGFNVSGPIVLSGDAKVTFDGYLDEGPLSRFDLSGLTTDGYLRYQPDPLDTDAEKDSEGYVVIHGTLEPQPGGDAGNASGDAGGAIAAVVLGSAAVWGGYEVVTRVILNELLPEGAAIPANRGQLALLVWNNAGRPEPAAQPAFADVADADMAKAAQWCVEQGIMEAKSADTFKPEGWTPKFNVIETWNKAFPKAK
;
A
#
# COMPACT_ATOMS: atom_id res chain seq x y z
N MET A 1 -35.69 -46.74 -42.75
CA MET A 1 -36.49 -45.60 -42.24
C MET A 1 -36.72 -45.68 -40.71
N LYS A 2 -35.68 -45.95 -39.91
CA LYS A 2 -35.77 -46.05 -38.44
C LYS A 2 -34.60 -45.42 -37.66
N LEU A 3 -33.74 -44.63 -38.33
CA LEU A 3 -32.67 -43.87 -37.66
C LEU A 3 -32.83 -42.34 -37.72
N ARG A 4 -33.89 -41.81 -38.35
CA ARG A 4 -34.21 -40.37 -38.36
C ARG A 4 -35.33 -39.96 -37.39
N LYS A 5 -35.87 -40.90 -36.60
CA LYS A 5 -36.90 -40.63 -35.57
C LYS A 5 -36.35 -40.60 -34.13
N LEU A 6 -35.15 -41.14 -33.88
CA LEU A 6 -34.52 -41.05 -32.54
C LEU A 6 -33.79 -39.71 -32.31
N ALA A 7 -33.29 -39.06 -33.36
CA ALA A 7 -32.59 -37.78 -33.24
C ALA A 7 -33.52 -36.56 -33.05
N ARG A 8 -34.83 -36.69 -33.28
CA ARG A 8 -35.82 -35.63 -33.03
C ARG A 8 -36.56 -35.74 -31.69
N GLN A 9 -36.46 -36.88 -30.99
CA GLN A 9 -37.00 -37.02 -29.63
C GLN A 9 -35.97 -36.69 -28.53
N LEU A 10 -34.68 -36.75 -28.83
CA LEU A 10 -33.63 -36.28 -27.91
C LEU A 10 -33.47 -34.74 -27.88
N ALA A 11 -33.87 -34.04 -28.94
CA ALA A 11 -33.83 -32.56 -28.97
C ALA A 11 -35.07 -31.87 -28.37
N ALA A 12 -36.17 -32.59 -28.13
CA ALA A 12 -37.37 -32.05 -27.48
C ALA A 12 -37.38 -32.30 -25.96
N ALA A 13 -36.64 -33.29 -25.46
CA ALA A 13 -36.47 -33.51 -24.01
C ALA A 13 -35.42 -32.59 -23.38
N ALA A 14 -34.43 -32.12 -24.15
CA ALA A 14 -33.41 -31.19 -23.67
C ALA A 14 -33.91 -29.73 -23.57
N VAL A 15 -34.98 -29.36 -24.30
CA VAL A 15 -35.53 -27.98 -24.28
C VAL A 15 -36.74 -27.84 -23.34
N ALA A 16 -37.40 -28.94 -22.97
CA ALA A 16 -38.44 -28.92 -21.93
C ALA A 16 -37.86 -29.05 -20.50
N GLY A 17 -36.69 -29.67 -20.32
CA GLY A 17 -35.97 -29.72 -19.04
C GLY A 17 -35.28 -28.40 -18.68
N ALA A 18 -34.79 -27.65 -19.68
CA ALA A 18 -34.12 -26.37 -19.46
C ALA A 18 -35.09 -25.20 -19.20
N MET A 19 -36.35 -25.27 -19.66
CA MET A 19 -37.35 -24.22 -19.41
C MET A 19 -38.20 -24.44 -18.15
N ALA A 20 -38.14 -25.62 -17.51
CA ALA A 20 -38.71 -25.81 -16.17
C ALA A 20 -37.75 -25.41 -15.04
N LEU A 21 -36.44 -25.30 -15.31
CA LEU A 21 -35.44 -24.81 -14.37
C LEU A 21 -35.24 -23.28 -14.40
N SER A 22 -35.77 -22.59 -15.41
CA SER A 22 -35.67 -21.13 -15.54
C SER A 22 -36.87 -20.36 -14.95
N LEU A 23 -37.89 -21.05 -14.43
CA LEU A 23 -39.10 -20.41 -13.85
C LEU A 23 -39.33 -20.77 -12.36
N CYS A 24 -38.38 -21.44 -11.72
CA CYS A 24 -38.36 -21.69 -10.27
C CYS A 24 -37.10 -21.14 -9.57
N MET A 25 -36.36 -20.23 -10.22
CA MET A 25 -35.26 -19.48 -9.57
C MET A 25 -35.72 -18.03 -9.35
N PRO A 26 -36.58 -17.83 -8.34
CA PRO A 26 -36.17 -16.99 -7.23
C PRO A 26 -36.70 -17.58 -5.92
N ALA A 27 -36.02 -18.59 -5.36
CA ALA A 27 -36.42 -19.13 -4.06
C ALA A 27 -35.33 -19.84 -3.26
N LEU A 28 -34.18 -20.22 -3.83
CA LEU A 28 -33.15 -20.98 -3.10
C LEU A 28 -31.75 -20.44 -3.40
N ALA A 29 -31.49 -19.27 -2.83
CA ALA A 29 -30.16 -18.84 -2.42
C ALA A 29 -30.35 -18.36 -0.98
N GLU A 30 -30.53 -19.31 -0.06
CA GLU A 30 -30.55 -18.98 1.37
C GLU A 30 -29.09 -18.81 1.80
N THR A 31 -28.59 -17.58 1.76
CA THR A 31 -27.46 -17.19 2.61
C THR A 31 -27.84 -17.50 4.05
N TRP A 32 -27.08 -18.37 4.73
CA TRP A 32 -27.29 -18.65 6.15
C TRP A 32 -26.85 -17.45 6.97
N ASN A 33 -27.79 -16.51 7.13
CA ASN A 33 -27.66 -15.42 8.06
C ASN A 33 -27.96 -15.96 9.45
N ILE A 34 -26.97 -15.97 10.34
CA ILE A 34 -27.20 -16.17 11.77
C ILE A 34 -27.75 -14.86 12.33
N SER A 35 -28.87 -14.39 11.75
CA SER A 35 -29.60 -13.18 12.12
C SER A 35 -30.92 -13.52 12.76
N ASN A 36 -31.28 -12.72 13.75
CA ASN A 36 -32.58 -12.70 14.40
C ASN A 36 -33.71 -12.54 13.39
N GLY A 37 -34.27 -13.64 12.89
CA GLY A 37 -35.69 -13.71 12.63
C GLY A 37 -36.42 -13.78 13.96
N SER A 38 -36.53 -12.68 14.72
CA SER A 38 -37.02 -12.66 16.12
C SER A 38 -36.35 -13.63 17.12
N HIS A 39 -35.35 -14.40 16.67
CA HIS A 39 -34.67 -15.49 17.37
C HIS A 39 -33.18 -15.38 17.12
N GLY A 40 -32.55 -14.37 17.69
CA GLY A 40 -31.10 -14.38 17.88
C GLY A 40 -30.69 -15.36 18.94
N PHE A 41 -29.39 -15.57 19.05
CA PHE A 41 -28.82 -16.14 20.27
C PHE A 41 -29.26 -15.28 21.46
N SER A 42 -30.20 -15.80 22.25
CA SER A 42 -30.57 -15.18 23.53
C SER A 42 -29.53 -15.49 24.61
N LYS A 43 -28.78 -16.58 24.42
CA LYS A 43 -27.58 -16.98 25.16
C LYS A 43 -26.85 -18.08 24.37
N VAL A 44 -25.68 -17.79 23.82
CA VAL A 44 -24.75 -18.80 23.27
C VAL A 44 -23.38 -18.55 23.87
N ASP A 45 -22.83 -19.58 24.50
CA ASP A 45 -21.61 -19.41 25.28
C ASP A 45 -20.37 -19.40 24.37
N SER A 46 -20.42 -20.08 23.23
CA SER A 46 -19.40 -19.89 22.20
C SER A 46 -19.82 -20.31 20.80
N VAL A 47 -19.15 -19.72 19.81
CA VAL A 47 -19.29 -20.02 18.38
C VAL A 47 -17.92 -20.38 17.82
N CYS A 48 -17.81 -21.46 17.06
CA CYS A 48 -16.62 -21.86 16.32
C CYS A 48 -16.97 -22.05 14.85
N VAL A 49 -16.27 -21.39 13.93
CA VAL A 49 -16.46 -21.56 12.49
C VAL A 49 -15.25 -22.27 11.92
N THR A 50 -15.41 -23.48 11.38
CA THR A 50 -14.32 -24.29 10.83
C THR A 50 -14.31 -24.34 9.30
N GLY A 51 -13.11 -24.25 8.70
CA GLY A 51 -12.93 -24.43 7.26
C GLY A 51 -12.59 -25.89 6.92
N THR A 52 -13.24 -26.50 5.92
CA THR A 52 -12.91 -27.84 5.41
C THR A 52 -12.63 -27.80 3.91
N THR A 53 -12.00 -28.85 3.36
CA THR A 53 -11.73 -29.00 1.91
C THR A 53 -12.98 -28.95 1.01
N SER A 54 -14.18 -29.01 1.59
CA SER A 54 -15.47 -29.07 0.87
C SER A 54 -16.52 -28.04 1.35
N GLY A 55 -16.15 -27.08 2.22
CA GLY A 55 -17.06 -26.03 2.72
C GLY A 55 -16.66 -25.43 4.07
N ARG A 56 -17.44 -24.46 4.59
CA ARG A 56 -17.34 -23.97 5.98
C ARG A 56 -18.35 -24.71 6.86
N THR A 57 -17.93 -25.09 8.05
CA THR A 57 -18.74 -25.73 9.08
C THR A 57 -18.89 -24.74 10.24
N VAL A 58 -20.07 -24.66 10.86
CA VAL A 58 -20.28 -23.85 12.08
C VAL A 58 -20.59 -24.80 13.24
N GLU A 59 -19.82 -24.68 14.31
CA GLU A 59 -19.98 -25.35 15.60
C GLU A 59 -20.43 -24.32 16.63
N LEU A 60 -21.39 -24.67 17.47
CA LEU A 60 -21.84 -23.85 18.60
C LEU A 60 -21.56 -24.63 19.88
N PHE A 61 -20.96 -24.00 20.90
CA PHE A 61 -20.85 -24.62 22.23
C PHE A 61 -21.61 -23.82 23.30
N GLY A 62 -22.28 -24.55 24.20
CA GLY A 62 -22.67 -24.06 25.52
C GLY A 62 -21.57 -24.39 26.52
N VAL A 63 -21.17 -23.47 27.39
CA VAL A 63 -20.16 -23.71 28.43
C VAL A 63 -20.86 -23.69 29.77
N ASP A 64 -21.02 -24.88 30.36
CA ASP A 64 -20.78 -25.01 31.79
C ASP A 64 -19.34 -25.52 31.95
N ALA A 65 -18.55 -24.80 32.73
CA ALA A 65 -17.12 -25.07 32.91
C ALA A 65 -16.89 -26.32 33.78
N SER A 66 -17.25 -27.50 33.27
CA SER A 66 -16.67 -28.80 33.62
C SER A 66 -17.35 -29.91 32.80
N ASN A 67 -16.55 -30.67 32.06
CA ASN A 67 -16.89 -31.87 31.29
C ASN A 67 -17.58 -31.70 29.93
N ASP A 68 -16.84 -32.15 28.90
CA ASP A 68 -17.24 -32.88 27.70
C ASP A 68 -18.67 -32.70 27.13
N GLY A 69 -18.69 -32.10 25.93
CA GLY A 69 -19.25 -32.79 24.77
C GLY A 69 -20.74 -32.62 24.53
N SER A 70 -21.12 -31.49 23.91
CA SER A 70 -22.11 -31.53 22.83
C SER A 70 -21.86 -30.38 21.85
N SER A 71 -21.01 -30.63 20.84
CA SER A 71 -20.98 -29.83 19.62
C SER A 71 -22.10 -30.30 18.70
N SER A 72 -22.83 -29.35 18.12
CA SER A 72 -23.70 -29.64 16.97
C SER A 72 -23.00 -29.08 15.73
N GLU A 73 -22.51 -29.96 14.87
CA GLU A 73 -21.86 -29.60 13.59
C GLU A 73 -22.94 -29.35 12.54
N TYR A 74 -22.92 -28.17 11.91
CA TYR A 74 -23.78 -27.86 10.76
C TYR A 74 -22.91 -27.52 9.55
N THR A 75 -23.18 -28.21 8.44
CA THR A 75 -22.55 -27.97 7.13
C THR A 75 -23.64 -27.61 6.11
N GLU A 76 -23.53 -26.42 5.53
CA GLU A 76 -23.88 -26.00 4.14
C GLU A 76 -24.28 -24.51 4.01
N THR A 77 -23.87 -23.91 2.87
CA THR A 77 -24.30 -22.68 2.15
C THR A 77 -23.33 -21.48 2.07
N ASP A 78 -23.59 -20.67 1.03
CA ASP A 78 -22.69 -19.80 0.25
C ASP A 78 -21.96 -18.67 1.02
N GLU A 79 -22.45 -18.30 2.21
CA GLU A 79 -21.85 -17.26 3.05
C GLU A 79 -22.23 -17.46 4.53
N THR A 80 -21.26 -17.32 5.44
CA THR A 80 -21.48 -17.35 6.89
C THR A 80 -21.55 -15.94 7.45
N VAL A 81 -22.70 -15.52 7.99
CA VAL A 81 -22.87 -14.19 8.61
C VAL A 81 -23.04 -14.34 10.13
N LEU A 82 -22.20 -13.66 10.91
CA LEU A 82 -22.27 -13.57 12.37
C LEU A 82 -22.93 -12.24 12.77
N SER A 83 -24.02 -12.30 13.54
CA SER A 83 -24.75 -11.12 14.02
C SER A 83 -25.37 -11.34 15.41
N GLY A 84 -25.86 -10.27 16.02
CA GLY A 84 -26.52 -10.31 17.32
C GLY A 84 -25.59 -10.08 18.50
N SER A 85 -26.13 -10.18 19.72
CA SER A 85 -25.41 -9.88 20.96
C SER A 85 -25.40 -11.07 21.92
N GLY A 86 -24.45 -11.07 22.87
CA GLY A 86 -24.44 -12.02 23.99
C GLY A 86 -23.62 -13.30 23.79
N ALA A 87 -22.83 -13.38 22.71
CA ALA A 87 -21.79 -14.41 22.61
C ALA A 87 -20.66 -14.13 23.61
N ILE A 88 -20.25 -15.13 24.39
CA ILE A 88 -19.15 -15.00 25.36
C ILE A 88 -17.80 -15.57 24.87
N TYR A 89 -17.75 -16.17 23.68
CA TYR A 89 -16.51 -16.53 22.99
C TYR A 89 -16.73 -16.83 21.51
N THR A 90 -15.94 -16.26 20.59
CA THR A 90 -16.01 -16.58 19.15
C THR A 90 -14.66 -17.09 18.66
N SER A 91 -14.67 -18.17 17.88
CA SER A 91 -13.50 -18.76 17.22
C SER A 91 -13.74 -18.92 15.71
N LEU A 92 -12.75 -18.55 14.90
CA LEU A 92 -12.70 -18.79 13.46
C LEU A 92 -11.52 -19.73 13.19
N ASN A 93 -11.77 -21.02 13.12
CA ASN A 93 -10.74 -22.05 13.11
C ASN A 93 -10.61 -22.71 11.73
N GLY A 94 -9.68 -22.22 10.92
CA GLY A 94 -9.39 -22.79 9.62
C GLY A 94 -8.60 -24.08 9.64
N HIS A 95 -7.85 -24.35 10.71
CA HIS A 95 -6.80 -25.38 10.79
C HIS A 95 -5.85 -25.40 9.57
N SER A 96 -6.29 -25.95 8.44
CA SER A 96 -5.54 -26.10 7.18
C SER A 96 -6.19 -25.41 5.96
N ALA A 97 -7.33 -24.75 6.13
CA ALA A 97 -8.04 -24.02 5.08
C ALA A 97 -8.43 -22.61 5.57
N PRO A 98 -8.45 -21.59 4.69
CA PRO A 98 -8.87 -20.25 5.09
C PRO A 98 -10.36 -20.22 5.46
N VAL A 99 -10.69 -19.57 6.58
CA VAL A 99 -12.07 -19.28 6.97
C VAL A 99 -12.46 -17.93 6.43
N SER A 100 -13.71 -17.77 6.00
CA SER A 100 -14.27 -16.45 5.79
C SER A 100 -15.65 -16.33 6.42
N VAL A 101 -15.97 -15.14 6.88
CA VAL A 101 -17.26 -14.81 7.52
C VAL A 101 -17.61 -13.36 7.19
N ALA A 102 -18.87 -13.01 7.31
CA ALA A 102 -19.32 -11.63 7.41
C ALA A 102 -19.68 -11.33 8.87
N LEU A 103 -19.28 -10.18 9.40
CA LEU A 103 -19.83 -9.66 10.67
C LEU A 103 -20.88 -8.61 10.33
N ASN A 104 -22.07 -8.75 10.88
CA ASN A 104 -23.16 -7.82 10.62
C ASN A 104 -23.87 -7.47 11.93
N GLU A 105 -23.59 -6.30 12.49
CA GLU A 105 -24.19 -5.89 13.77
C GLU A 105 -23.93 -6.90 14.91
N LEU A 106 -22.71 -7.44 14.95
CA LEU A 106 -22.24 -8.32 16.01
C LEU A 106 -21.81 -7.49 17.23
N ASP A 107 -22.27 -7.86 18.42
CA ASP A 107 -21.90 -7.23 19.69
C ASP A 107 -21.44 -8.28 20.72
N ILE A 108 -20.14 -8.31 20.99
CA ILE A 108 -19.52 -9.21 21.96
C ILE A 108 -19.03 -8.38 23.14
N MET A 109 -19.48 -8.75 24.35
CA MET A 109 -19.03 -8.14 25.60
C MET A 109 -18.57 -9.23 26.57
N LEU A 110 -17.29 -9.22 26.90
CA LEU A 110 -16.66 -10.15 27.83
C LEU A 110 -16.18 -9.41 29.07
N GLU A 111 -16.63 -9.85 30.24
CA GLU A 111 -16.23 -9.30 31.52
C GLU A 111 -15.23 -10.25 32.21
N ASP A 112 -14.15 -9.66 32.74
CA ASP A 112 -13.31 -10.27 33.79
C ASP A 112 -12.74 -11.68 33.50
N ILE A 113 -12.16 -11.86 32.31
CA ILE A 113 -11.44 -13.09 31.97
C ILE A 113 -9.99 -12.99 32.49
N SER A 114 -9.70 -13.73 33.56
CA SER A 114 -8.33 -14.02 33.98
C SER A 114 -7.61 -14.82 32.88
N GLY A 115 -6.50 -14.33 32.35
CA GLY A 115 -5.69 -15.05 31.35
C GLY A 115 -5.56 -14.29 30.02
N SER A 116 -5.39 -15.02 28.91
CA SER A 116 -5.24 -14.45 27.56
C SER A 116 -6.55 -14.52 26.78
N GLY A 117 -7.60 -13.84 27.24
CA GLY A 117 -8.95 -13.86 26.64
C GLY A 117 -9.03 -13.13 25.30
N ALA A 118 -9.91 -13.54 24.37
CA ALA A 118 -10.20 -12.77 23.17
C ALA A 118 -11.67 -12.81 22.76
N CYS A 119 -12.23 -11.71 22.24
CA CYS A 119 -13.61 -11.72 21.70
C CYS A 119 -13.71 -12.63 20.48
N ILE A 120 -12.73 -12.50 19.57
CA ILE A 120 -12.59 -13.39 18.42
C ILE A 120 -11.19 -14.00 18.45
N ARG A 121 -11.09 -15.33 18.48
CA ARG A 121 -9.86 -16.04 18.16
C ARG A 121 -9.89 -16.56 16.74
N THR A 122 -8.77 -16.50 16.04
CA THR A 122 -8.62 -17.17 14.76
C THR A 122 -7.49 -18.20 14.83
N TYR A 123 -7.69 -19.35 14.19
CA TYR A 123 -6.68 -20.40 14.07
C TYR A 123 -6.45 -20.66 12.58
N GLY A 124 -5.34 -20.16 12.04
CA GLY A 124 -5.10 -20.09 10.60
C GLY A 124 -5.69 -18.84 9.94
N ASP A 125 -5.67 -18.81 8.62
CA ASP A 125 -6.07 -17.62 7.85
C ASP A 125 -7.58 -17.35 7.93
N ALA A 126 -7.95 -16.10 8.22
CA ALA A 126 -9.32 -15.65 8.32
C ALA A 126 -9.58 -14.40 7.45
N SER A 127 -10.71 -14.36 6.76
CA SER A 127 -11.17 -13.18 6.02
C SER A 127 -12.57 -12.77 6.46
N VAL A 128 -12.70 -11.52 6.90
CA VAL A 128 -13.91 -10.99 7.52
C VAL A 128 -14.47 -9.83 6.70
N ASP A 129 -15.69 -9.99 6.20
CA ASP A 129 -16.47 -8.93 5.56
C ASP A 129 -17.25 -8.13 6.62
N LEU A 130 -16.93 -6.86 6.81
CA LEU A 130 -17.58 -6.00 7.78
C LEU A 130 -18.84 -5.37 7.17
N ARG A 131 -19.97 -5.60 7.84
CA ARG A 131 -21.29 -5.03 7.56
C ARG A 131 -21.85 -4.39 8.83
N GLY A 132 -22.66 -3.34 8.66
CA GLY A 132 -23.22 -2.60 9.80
C GLY A 132 -22.14 -2.10 10.78
N THR A 133 -22.50 -2.05 12.06
CA THR A 133 -21.59 -1.65 13.14
C THR A 133 -21.39 -2.83 14.10
N ASN A 134 -20.17 -3.34 14.18
CA ASN A 134 -19.80 -4.45 15.04
C ASN A 134 -19.01 -3.92 16.24
N ILE A 135 -19.23 -4.49 17.41
CA ILE A 135 -18.64 -4.06 18.68
C ILE A 135 -18.02 -5.27 19.37
N LEU A 136 -16.74 -5.16 19.73
CA LEU A 136 -16.01 -6.15 20.51
C LEU A 136 -15.48 -5.46 21.77
N THR A 137 -15.96 -5.87 22.93
CA THR A 137 -15.61 -5.29 24.23
C THR A 137 -15.00 -6.35 25.14
N ILE A 138 -13.75 -6.16 25.54
CA ILE A 138 -13.03 -7.04 26.47
C ILE A 138 -11.90 -6.26 27.19
N PRO A 139 -12.16 -5.68 28.37
CA PRO A 139 -11.18 -4.88 29.09
C PRO A 139 -9.86 -5.63 29.34
N GLY A 140 -8.73 -4.98 29.08
CA GLY A 140 -7.39 -5.49 29.43
C GLY A 140 -6.91 -6.74 28.68
N ASN A 141 -7.66 -7.23 27.69
CA ASN A 141 -7.36 -8.45 26.92
C ASN A 141 -7.45 -8.17 25.39
N TYR A 142 -7.49 -9.22 24.55
CA TYR A 142 -7.43 -9.11 23.10
C TYR A 142 -8.81 -8.91 22.46
N GLY A 143 -9.01 -7.89 21.62
CA GLY A 143 -10.21 -7.81 20.78
C GLY A 143 -10.27 -8.97 19.79
N ILE A 144 -9.23 -9.09 18.95
CA ILE A 144 -9.03 -10.21 18.03
C ILE A 144 -7.63 -10.79 18.23
N CYS A 145 -7.51 -12.11 18.34
CA CYS A 145 -6.24 -12.80 18.51
C CYS A 145 -6.09 -13.96 17.52
N SER A 146 -4.93 -14.04 16.84
CA SER A 146 -4.52 -15.17 16.01
C SER A 146 -3.11 -15.59 16.39
N ASP A 147 -2.93 -16.86 16.75
CA ASP A 147 -1.61 -17.37 17.13
C ASP A 147 -0.72 -17.61 15.89
N ASP A 148 -1.26 -18.21 14.82
CA ASP A 148 -0.46 -18.66 13.65
C ASP A 148 -1.09 -18.35 12.26
N GLY A 149 -2.02 -17.41 12.16
CA GLY A 149 -2.75 -17.10 10.92
C GLY A 149 -2.80 -15.62 10.53
N SER A 150 -3.11 -15.36 9.25
CA SER A 150 -3.34 -14.01 8.73
C SER A 150 -4.81 -13.59 8.88
N LEU A 151 -5.06 -12.31 9.07
CA LEU A 151 -6.40 -11.73 9.14
C LEU A 151 -6.57 -10.70 8.03
N THR A 152 -7.58 -10.91 7.19
CA THR A 152 -8.02 -9.93 6.19
C THR A 152 -9.36 -9.36 6.60
N LEU A 153 -9.46 -8.03 6.68
CA LEU A 153 -10.70 -7.30 6.90
C LEU A 153 -11.10 -6.54 5.63
N GLY A 154 -12.38 -6.49 5.33
CA GLY A 154 -12.94 -5.74 4.21
C GLY A 154 -14.39 -5.35 4.46
N GLY A 155 -15.10 -4.92 3.41
CA GLY A 155 -16.50 -4.53 3.50
C GLY A 155 -16.70 -3.03 3.72
N THR A 156 -17.93 -2.64 4.01
CA THR A 156 -18.35 -1.23 4.16
C THR A 156 -18.70 -0.86 5.61
N GLY A 157 -18.71 -1.86 6.50
CA GLY A 157 -19.08 -1.72 7.90
C GLY A 157 -17.96 -1.19 8.79
N THR A 158 -18.30 -1.07 10.06
CA THR A 158 -17.40 -0.63 11.13
C THR A 158 -17.16 -1.76 12.12
N LEU A 159 -15.92 -1.86 12.60
CA LEU A 159 -15.51 -2.73 13.69
C LEU A 159 -14.96 -1.86 14.82
N ASN A 160 -15.71 -1.75 15.90
CA ASN A 160 -15.32 -1.04 17.11
C ASN A 160 -14.75 -2.04 18.11
N ILE A 161 -13.48 -1.90 18.44
CA ILE A 161 -12.78 -2.72 19.42
C ILE A 161 -12.51 -1.88 20.67
N ARG A 162 -12.95 -2.38 21.82
CA ARG A 162 -12.78 -1.77 23.14
C ARG A 162 -12.07 -2.77 24.05
N SER A 163 -10.75 -2.75 24.05
CA SER A 163 -9.94 -3.83 24.65
C SER A 163 -8.51 -3.39 24.98
N GLY A 164 -7.85 -4.14 25.87
CA GLY A 164 -6.42 -4.03 26.24
C GLY A 164 -5.45 -4.03 25.06
N ILE A 165 -5.71 -4.92 24.10
CA ILE A 165 -4.94 -5.16 22.89
C ILE A 165 -5.94 -5.30 21.75
N GLY A 166 -5.89 -4.45 20.73
CA GLY A 166 -6.91 -4.42 19.69
C GLY A 166 -6.96 -5.70 18.84
N ILE A 167 -5.97 -5.83 17.95
CA ILE A 167 -5.83 -6.96 17.03
C ILE A 167 -4.40 -7.47 17.13
N ARG A 168 -4.22 -8.75 17.46
CA ARG A 168 -2.93 -9.42 17.43
C ARG A 168 -3.00 -10.61 16.49
N VAL A 169 -2.14 -10.64 15.49
CA VAL A 169 -2.03 -11.78 14.57
C VAL A 169 -0.59 -12.24 14.44
N GLY A 170 -0.36 -13.55 14.46
CA GLY A 170 0.96 -14.13 14.18
C GLY A 170 1.39 -13.94 12.73
N GLY A 171 0.43 -13.98 11.80
CA GLY A 171 0.64 -13.78 10.36
C GLY A 171 0.48 -12.32 9.91
N SER A 172 -0.03 -12.13 8.69
CA SER A 172 -0.26 -10.78 8.14
C SER A 172 -1.63 -10.25 8.52
N PHE A 173 -1.71 -8.94 8.79
CA PHE A 173 -2.96 -8.21 8.87
C PHE A 173 -3.15 -7.39 7.59
N THR A 174 -4.31 -7.52 6.94
CA THR A 174 -4.67 -6.74 5.76
C THR A 174 -6.02 -6.07 5.96
N LEU A 175 -6.12 -4.77 5.71
CA LEU A 175 -7.38 -4.05 5.62
C LEU A 175 -7.61 -3.57 4.17
N ASN A 176 -8.62 -4.14 3.53
CA ASN A 176 -9.01 -3.80 2.15
C ASN A 176 -9.96 -2.59 2.10
N SER A 177 -10.91 -2.53 3.01
CA SER A 177 -11.93 -1.47 3.13
C SER A 177 -12.63 -1.55 4.48
N GLY A 178 -13.54 -0.62 4.76
CA GLY A 178 -14.27 -0.55 6.03
C GLY A 178 -13.55 0.30 7.06
N ILE A 179 -14.09 0.33 8.29
CA ILE A 179 -13.57 1.14 9.39
C ILE A 179 -13.23 0.23 10.57
N VAL A 180 -12.02 0.36 11.10
CA VAL A 180 -11.58 -0.30 12.32
C VAL A 180 -11.23 0.78 13.33
N ASP A 181 -11.96 0.84 14.43
CA ASP A 181 -11.77 1.83 15.50
C ASP A 181 -11.40 1.12 16.80
N ILE A 182 -10.19 1.35 17.28
CA ILE A 182 -9.58 0.65 18.41
C ILE A 182 -9.29 1.64 19.53
N ALA A 183 -9.83 1.33 20.71
CA ALA A 183 -9.54 2.07 21.93
C ALA A 183 -9.58 1.10 23.12
N GLU A 184 -9.09 1.55 24.27
CA GLU A 184 -9.37 0.88 25.53
C GLU A 184 -10.83 1.14 25.98
N THR A 185 -11.37 0.32 26.88
CA THR A 185 -12.67 0.61 27.50
C THR A 185 -12.57 1.83 28.43
N GLU A 186 -13.61 2.68 28.47
CA GLU A 186 -13.68 3.83 29.39
C GLU A 186 -13.67 3.42 30.87
N THR A 187 -14.04 2.16 31.15
CA THR A 187 -14.03 1.56 32.48
C THR A 187 -12.65 1.04 32.90
N SER A 188 -11.71 0.93 31.97
CA SER A 188 -10.36 0.44 32.25
C SER A 188 -9.54 1.50 32.96
N THR A 189 -8.77 1.08 33.96
CA THR A 189 -7.75 1.93 34.59
C THR A 189 -6.41 1.87 33.86
N LYS A 190 -6.31 1.03 32.83
CA LYS A 190 -5.10 0.85 32.01
C LYS A 190 -5.26 1.56 30.67
N ALA A 191 -4.14 1.81 30.02
CA ALA A 191 -4.10 2.27 28.65
C ALA A 191 -4.20 1.11 27.66
N LEU A 192 -4.66 1.39 26.43
CA LEU A 192 -4.49 0.49 25.30
C LEU A 192 -3.00 0.18 25.14
N GLN A 193 -2.63 -1.10 25.22
CA GLN A 193 -1.23 -1.54 25.11
C GLN A 193 -0.76 -1.55 23.66
N SER A 194 -1.59 -2.06 22.74
CA SER A 194 -1.30 -2.01 21.30
C SER A 194 -2.59 -2.02 20.47
N GLY A 195 -2.57 -1.33 19.33
CA GLY A 195 -3.70 -1.29 18.40
C GLY A 195 -3.75 -2.54 17.52
N VAL A 196 -2.84 -2.63 16.55
CA VAL A 196 -2.70 -3.78 15.65
C VAL A 196 -1.25 -4.28 15.69
N THR A 197 -1.07 -5.56 15.99
CA THR A 197 0.24 -6.23 15.97
C THR A 197 0.22 -7.39 14.98
N ALA A 198 1.17 -7.42 14.05
CA ALA A 198 1.25 -8.46 13.02
C ALA A 198 2.69 -8.75 12.56
N ASP A 199 2.89 -9.80 11.77
CA ASP A 199 4.13 -10.00 11.03
C ASP A 199 4.25 -8.96 9.90
N THR A 200 3.15 -8.64 9.22
CA THR A 200 3.09 -7.60 8.19
C THR A 200 1.74 -6.92 8.25
N ILE A 201 1.72 -5.60 8.14
CA ILE A 201 0.48 -4.82 8.12
C ILE A 201 0.33 -4.21 6.74
N THR A 202 -0.79 -4.48 6.07
CA THR A 202 -1.11 -3.92 4.74
C THR A 202 -2.44 -3.18 4.78
N LEU A 203 -2.45 -1.94 4.30
CA LEU A 203 -3.64 -1.12 4.13
C LEU A 203 -3.85 -0.80 2.66
N ASN A 204 -4.80 -1.48 2.02
CA ASN A 204 -5.19 -1.21 0.64
C ASN A 204 -6.24 -0.09 0.54
N GLY A 205 -7.05 0.08 1.60
CA GLY A 205 -8.14 1.05 1.67
C GLY A 205 -8.77 1.08 3.06
N GLY A 206 -9.91 1.77 3.22
CA GLY A 206 -10.59 1.87 4.52
C GLY A 206 -9.91 2.81 5.52
N ARG A 207 -10.29 2.70 6.79
CA ARG A 207 -9.78 3.54 7.88
C ARG A 207 -9.40 2.70 9.09
N ILE A 208 -8.22 2.94 9.64
CA ILE A 208 -7.85 2.49 10.98
C ILE A 208 -7.72 3.71 11.88
N HIS A 209 -8.46 3.72 12.97
CA HIS A 209 -8.32 4.70 14.03
C HIS A 209 -7.88 3.99 15.31
N VAL A 210 -6.80 4.47 15.92
CA VAL A 210 -6.30 3.93 17.17
C VAL A 210 -6.15 5.05 18.18
N SER A 211 -6.85 4.94 19.31
CA SER A 211 -6.68 5.81 20.47
C SER A 211 -5.76 5.13 21.47
N ILE A 212 -4.51 5.58 21.55
CA ILE A 212 -3.45 4.97 22.35
C ILE A 212 -3.02 5.93 23.45
N ALA A 213 -2.78 5.45 24.68
CA ALA A 213 -2.22 6.32 25.71
C ALA A 213 -0.70 6.35 25.59
N PRO A 214 -0.04 7.45 26.01
CA PRO A 214 1.41 7.47 26.14
C PRO A 214 1.88 6.33 27.04
N PRO A 215 3.07 5.79 26.79
CA PRO A 215 3.63 4.79 27.69
C PRO A 215 3.89 5.37 29.08
N THR A 216 3.81 4.51 30.10
CA THR A 216 4.06 4.88 31.49
C THR A 216 5.55 4.88 31.87
N SER A 217 6.43 4.47 30.96
CA SER A 217 7.89 4.42 31.15
C SER A 217 8.61 4.39 29.80
N GLU A 218 9.86 4.84 29.75
CA GLU A 218 10.69 4.80 28.54
C GLU A 218 10.97 3.37 28.02
N ASP A 219 10.93 2.36 28.90
CA ASP A 219 11.24 0.95 28.55
C ASP A 219 10.07 0.19 27.89
N TYR A 220 8.87 0.77 27.89
CA TYR A 220 7.67 0.14 27.33
C TYR A 220 7.06 1.11 26.32
N HIS A 221 7.00 0.75 25.06
CA HIS A 221 6.27 1.54 24.07
C HIS A 221 4.88 0.96 23.86
N ASN A 222 3.88 1.84 23.83
CA ASN A 222 2.57 1.49 23.30
C ASN A 222 2.61 1.79 21.79
N ASP A 223 2.37 0.76 20.97
CA ASP A 223 2.41 0.85 19.52
C ASP A 223 0.98 0.83 18.95
N ALA A 224 0.64 1.83 18.13
CA ALA A 224 -0.67 1.82 17.48
C ALA A 224 -0.70 0.74 16.40
N LEU A 225 0.25 0.75 15.46
CA LEU A 225 0.47 -0.34 14.49
C LEU A 225 1.91 -0.84 14.64
N SER A 226 2.07 -2.13 14.96
CA SER A 226 3.35 -2.79 15.21
C SER A 226 3.53 -3.97 14.25
N ALA A 227 4.56 -3.94 13.42
CA ALA A 227 4.85 -5.02 12.48
C ALA A 227 6.28 -5.55 12.62
N ARG A 228 6.45 -6.87 12.49
CA ARG A 228 7.79 -7.46 12.45
C ARG A 228 8.49 -7.20 11.12
N LYS A 229 7.87 -7.54 9.99
CA LYS A 229 8.46 -7.56 8.64
C LYS A 229 8.13 -6.35 7.77
N GLY A 230 7.26 -5.44 8.22
CA GLY A 230 6.98 -4.19 7.51
C GLY A 230 5.53 -3.72 7.59
N ILE A 231 5.34 -2.44 7.29
CA ILE A 231 4.03 -1.78 7.19
C ILE A 231 3.90 -1.16 5.80
N PHE A 232 2.82 -1.49 5.10
CA PHE A 232 2.57 -1.09 3.72
C PHE A 232 1.21 -0.38 3.63
N ILE A 233 1.21 0.90 3.28
CA ILE A 233 0.02 1.73 3.14
C ILE A 233 -0.10 2.14 1.67
N HIS A 234 -1.02 1.49 0.96
CA HIS A 234 -1.28 1.74 -0.44
C HIS A 234 -2.44 2.72 -0.65
N GLY A 235 -3.39 2.73 0.28
CA GLY A 235 -4.56 3.61 0.26
C GLY A 235 -5.18 3.72 1.65
N GLY A 236 -6.34 4.38 1.75
CA GLY A 236 -7.06 4.52 3.02
C GLY A 236 -6.49 5.56 3.98
N SER A 237 -6.82 5.44 5.27
CA SER A 237 -6.42 6.40 6.30
C SER A 237 -6.05 5.70 7.60
N VAL A 238 -4.86 5.99 8.13
CA VAL A 238 -4.45 5.65 9.49
C VAL A 238 -4.49 6.93 10.32
N VAL A 239 -5.20 6.90 11.43
CA VAL A 239 -5.25 8.01 12.40
C VAL A 239 -4.88 7.45 13.76
N THR A 240 -3.82 7.98 14.36
CA THR A 240 -3.45 7.65 15.74
C THR A 240 -3.65 8.89 16.59
N LYS A 241 -4.34 8.72 17.72
CA LYS A 241 -4.56 9.78 18.69
C LYS A 241 -4.00 9.37 20.03
N THR A 242 -3.26 10.28 20.65
CA THR A 242 -2.88 10.15 22.05
C THR A 242 -4.12 10.36 22.92
N ALA A 243 -4.50 9.36 23.71
CA ALA A 243 -5.57 9.49 24.69
C ALA A 243 -5.12 10.41 25.85
N SER A 244 -5.90 11.44 26.14
CA SER A 244 -5.59 12.52 27.10
C SER A 244 -5.60 12.12 28.59
N THR A 245 -5.58 10.82 28.90
CA THR A 245 -5.99 10.31 30.22
C THR A 245 -4.86 10.09 31.23
N VAL A 246 -3.60 10.38 30.89
CA VAL A 246 -2.48 10.18 31.83
C VAL A 246 -1.85 11.52 32.22
N SER A 247 -2.19 12.01 33.43
CA SER A 247 -1.50 13.15 34.03
C SER A 247 -0.03 12.81 34.29
N GLY A 248 0.90 13.59 33.74
CA GLY A 248 2.35 13.41 33.91
C GLY A 248 3.07 12.72 32.74
N ALA A 249 2.40 12.47 31.62
CA ALA A 249 2.96 11.80 30.44
C ALA A 249 3.49 12.76 29.36
N ASP A 250 3.89 13.98 29.72
CA ASP A 250 4.22 15.06 28.78
C ASP A 250 5.56 14.87 28.03
N THR A 251 6.20 13.70 28.12
CA THR A 251 7.57 13.50 27.62
C THR A 251 7.79 12.30 26.69
N VAL A 252 6.86 11.33 26.59
CA VAL A 252 7.10 10.11 25.80
C VAL A 252 6.20 10.05 24.56
N GLN A 253 6.83 10.10 23.39
CA GLN A 253 6.17 9.93 22.10
C GLN A 253 5.68 8.48 21.96
N HIS A 254 4.45 8.28 21.49
CA HIS A 254 3.95 6.96 21.14
C HIS A 254 4.40 6.59 19.71
N ARG A 255 4.60 5.29 19.44
CA ARG A 255 4.92 4.84 18.09
C ARG A 255 3.62 4.62 17.33
N ALA A 256 3.34 5.52 16.40
CA ALA A 256 2.13 5.43 15.58
C ALA A 256 2.26 4.25 14.62
N LEU A 257 3.37 4.19 13.89
CA LEU A 257 3.75 3.03 13.08
C LEU A 257 5.13 2.55 13.53
N TYR A 258 5.25 1.29 13.89
CA TYR A 258 6.51 0.67 14.26
C TYR A 258 6.77 -0.58 13.43
N SER A 259 7.91 -0.62 12.74
CA SER A 259 8.40 -1.77 11.99
C SER A 259 9.75 -2.20 12.54
N ARG A 260 9.84 -3.43 13.03
CA ARG A 260 11.06 -3.94 13.69
C ARG A 260 12.17 -4.29 12.69
N ASP A 261 11.87 -5.22 11.79
CA ASP A 261 12.85 -5.84 10.88
C ASP A 261 12.70 -5.33 9.43
N GLY A 262 11.57 -4.71 9.08
CA GLY A 262 11.23 -4.29 7.71
C GLY A 262 10.99 -2.81 7.51
N ASP A 263 10.53 -2.45 6.31
CA ASP A 263 10.30 -1.07 5.89
C ASP A 263 8.90 -0.56 6.28
N ILE A 264 8.77 0.76 6.40
CA ILE A 264 7.48 1.46 6.37
C ILE A 264 7.33 2.10 4.99
N VAL A 265 6.35 1.66 4.22
CA VAL A 265 6.11 2.11 2.84
C VAL A 265 4.73 2.74 2.72
N ILE A 266 4.69 4.00 2.27
CA ILE A 266 3.46 4.75 2.03
C ILE A 266 3.44 5.16 0.56
N SER A 267 2.60 4.52 -0.22
CA SER A 267 2.43 4.80 -1.66
C SER A 267 1.15 5.56 -1.98
N GLY A 268 0.25 5.71 -1.01
CA GLY A 268 -1.00 6.45 -1.13
C GLY A 268 -1.72 6.58 0.21
N GLY A 269 -2.94 7.12 0.21
CA GLY A 269 -3.74 7.28 1.42
C GLY A 269 -3.24 8.40 2.34
N SER A 270 -3.55 8.28 3.64
CA SER A 270 -3.17 9.26 4.66
C SER A 270 -2.72 8.61 5.97
N VAL A 271 -1.70 9.19 6.61
CA VAL A 271 -1.24 8.84 7.96
C VAL A 271 -1.25 10.10 8.81
N GLN A 272 -2.11 10.14 9.82
CA GLN A 272 -2.23 11.23 10.78
C GLN A 272 -1.81 10.72 12.16
N ALA A 273 -0.53 10.91 12.46
CA ALA A 273 0.13 10.52 13.70
C ALA A 273 0.51 11.76 14.52
N GLU A 274 -0.49 12.55 14.91
CA GLU A 274 -0.24 13.79 15.66
C GLU A 274 0.37 13.47 17.03
N GLY A 275 1.64 13.86 17.22
CA GLY A 275 2.42 13.54 18.44
C GLY A 275 3.04 12.15 18.47
N GLY A 276 2.84 11.32 17.43
CA GLY A 276 3.45 10.00 17.31
C GLY A 276 4.57 9.94 16.28
N GLU A 277 5.46 8.97 16.42
CA GLU A 277 6.55 8.72 15.46
C GLU A 277 6.22 7.57 14.48
N LEU A 278 6.84 7.63 13.31
CA LEU A 278 6.98 6.48 12.40
C LEU A 278 8.38 5.93 12.59
N TYR A 279 8.51 4.68 13.04
CA TYR A 279 9.79 4.09 13.39
C TYR A 279 10.04 2.74 12.70
N ALA A 280 10.95 2.74 11.72
CA ALA A 280 11.53 1.55 11.11
C ALA A 280 12.90 1.25 11.75
N GLU A 281 12.94 0.34 12.74
CA GLU A 281 14.12 0.05 13.57
C GLU A 281 15.27 -0.56 12.78
N SER A 282 15.00 -1.55 11.93
CA SER A 282 16.01 -2.14 11.04
C SER A 282 15.76 -1.84 9.57
N GLY A 283 14.76 -1.01 9.28
CA GLY A 283 14.30 -0.70 7.93
C GLY A 283 14.50 0.75 7.51
N SER A 284 13.91 1.08 6.39
CA SER A 284 13.80 2.42 5.83
C SER A 284 12.35 2.88 5.81
N ILE A 285 12.17 4.20 5.73
CA ILE A 285 10.85 4.79 5.46
C ILE A 285 10.84 5.22 3.99
N ARG A 286 9.83 4.79 3.23
CA ARG A 286 9.64 5.18 1.82
C ARG A 286 8.26 5.77 1.63
N ILE A 287 8.20 7.00 1.12
CA ILE A 287 6.96 7.72 0.83
C ILE A 287 6.98 8.09 -0.65
N SER A 288 5.98 7.64 -1.40
CA SER A 288 5.87 7.91 -2.84
C SER A 288 4.55 8.55 -3.24
N GLY A 289 3.62 8.69 -2.30
CA GLY A 289 2.32 9.33 -2.49
C GLY A 289 1.56 9.43 -1.17
N GLY A 290 0.40 10.08 -1.20
CA GLY A 290 -0.44 10.28 -0.01
C GLY A 290 -0.04 11.47 0.86
N GLU A 291 -0.64 11.56 2.05
CA GLU A 291 -0.36 12.60 3.04
C GLU A 291 0.11 11.99 4.37
N VAL A 292 1.24 12.44 4.89
CA VAL A 292 1.83 11.95 6.14
C VAL A 292 2.04 13.13 7.08
N LYS A 293 1.46 13.04 8.28
CA LYS A 293 1.70 13.96 9.40
C LYS A 293 2.20 13.14 10.58
N ALA A 294 3.40 13.40 11.05
CA ALA A 294 4.01 12.66 12.16
C ALA A 294 4.94 13.56 12.96
N HIS A 295 5.11 13.31 14.25
CA HIS A 295 6.05 14.09 15.05
C HIS A 295 7.49 13.88 14.58
N THR A 296 7.92 12.64 14.40
CA THR A 296 9.27 12.30 13.90
C THR A 296 9.22 11.11 12.95
N LEU A 297 10.09 11.14 11.94
CA LEU A 297 10.36 10.01 11.05
C LEU A 297 11.70 9.37 11.42
N CYS A 298 11.66 8.12 11.86
CA CYS A 298 12.78 7.35 12.38
C CYS A 298 13.06 6.14 11.46
N GLY A 299 14.16 6.17 10.72
CA GLY A 299 14.50 5.12 9.75
C GLY A 299 15.99 4.82 9.76
N THR A 300 16.38 3.67 10.29
CA THR A 300 17.80 3.30 10.46
C THR A 300 18.52 3.11 9.13
N LYS A 301 17.83 2.63 8.08
CA LYS A 301 18.42 2.48 6.73
C LYS A 301 18.21 3.69 5.82
N GLY A 302 17.59 4.76 6.33
CA GLY A 302 17.36 6.01 5.61
C GLY A 302 15.89 6.30 5.32
N LEU A 303 15.68 7.42 4.65
CA LEU A 303 14.38 7.99 4.33
C LEU A 303 14.35 8.42 2.86
N ASN A 304 13.38 7.92 2.10
CA ASN A 304 13.17 8.31 0.70
C ASN A 304 11.76 8.84 0.52
N ILE A 305 11.63 10.08 0.07
CA ILE A 305 10.36 10.72 -0.25
C ILE A 305 10.41 11.14 -1.72
N SER A 306 9.64 10.45 -2.56
CA SER A 306 9.62 10.68 -4.01
C SER A 306 8.34 11.35 -4.52
N GLY A 307 7.38 11.58 -3.62
CA GLY A 307 6.07 12.14 -3.94
C GLY A 307 5.18 12.24 -2.70
N GLY A 308 4.00 12.84 -2.86
CA GLY A 308 3.06 13.08 -1.77
C GLY A 308 3.46 14.25 -0.86
N LYS A 309 2.67 14.44 0.21
CA LYS A 309 2.84 15.53 1.17
C LYS A 309 3.26 14.99 2.53
N VAL A 310 4.37 15.48 3.08
CA VAL A 310 4.89 15.06 4.38
C VAL A 310 5.03 16.28 5.28
N THR A 311 4.55 16.18 6.51
CA THR A 311 4.74 17.20 7.55
C THR A 311 5.28 16.52 8.80
N THR A 312 6.45 16.98 9.25
CA THR A 312 7.10 16.41 10.45
C THR A 312 7.89 17.43 11.24
N LYS A 313 8.13 17.17 12.53
CA LYS A 313 8.95 18.02 13.41
C LYS A 313 10.38 17.50 13.59
N GLY A 314 10.65 16.27 13.14
CA GLY A 314 11.92 15.59 13.39
C GLY A 314 12.26 14.55 12.33
N PHE A 315 13.56 14.46 12.01
CA PHE A 315 14.12 13.32 11.27
C PHE A 315 15.20 12.67 12.14
N ASN A 316 14.96 11.43 12.58
CA ASN A 316 15.95 10.63 13.29
C ASN A 316 16.37 9.44 12.43
N VAL A 317 17.16 9.73 11.41
CA VAL A 317 17.70 8.72 10.49
C VAL A 317 19.21 8.69 10.63
N SER A 318 19.83 7.53 10.45
CA SER A 318 21.29 7.41 10.30
C SER A 318 21.70 7.25 8.84
N GLY A 319 20.79 6.77 7.98
CA GLY A 319 20.95 6.71 6.53
C GLY A 319 20.66 8.05 5.81
N PRO A 320 20.76 8.06 4.46
CA PRO A 320 20.51 9.26 3.66
C PRO A 320 19.04 9.70 3.72
N ILE A 321 18.80 11.01 3.62
CA ILE A 321 17.48 11.60 3.38
C ILE A 321 17.42 12.02 1.92
N VAL A 322 16.60 11.35 1.12
CA VAL A 322 16.50 11.60 -0.33
C VAL A 322 15.12 12.15 -0.64
N LEU A 323 15.07 13.36 -1.18
CA LEU A 323 13.86 13.97 -1.71
C LEU A 323 13.94 13.99 -3.24
N SER A 324 12.92 13.45 -3.89
CA SER A 324 12.88 13.37 -5.35
C SER A 324 11.46 13.52 -5.89
N GLY A 325 11.32 13.61 -7.22
CA GLY A 325 10.01 13.70 -7.87
C GLY A 325 9.26 14.96 -7.45
N ASP A 326 7.98 14.84 -7.18
CA ASP A 326 7.09 15.92 -6.76
C ASP A 326 6.88 15.96 -5.23
N ALA A 327 7.82 15.40 -4.46
CA ALA A 327 7.75 15.37 -3.00
C ALA A 327 7.57 16.76 -2.39
N LYS A 328 6.60 16.90 -1.49
CA LYS A 328 6.31 18.14 -0.76
C LYS A 328 6.53 17.91 0.73
N VAL A 329 7.69 18.32 1.22
CA VAL A 329 8.10 18.07 2.61
C VAL A 329 8.09 19.38 3.39
N THR A 330 7.34 19.41 4.48
CA THR A 330 7.36 20.49 5.47
C THR A 330 7.98 19.98 6.76
N PHE A 331 9.09 20.57 7.15
CA PHE A 331 9.72 20.39 8.45
C PHE A 331 9.28 21.52 9.39
N ASP A 332 8.40 21.18 10.34
CA ASP A 332 7.88 22.07 11.40
C ASP A 332 8.78 21.99 12.65
N GLY A 333 10.07 22.22 12.44
CA GLY A 333 11.10 22.34 13.44
C GLY A 333 12.22 23.26 12.92
N TYR A 334 13.25 23.48 13.73
CA TYR A 334 14.40 24.31 13.34
C TYR A 334 15.48 23.48 12.65
N LEU A 335 15.92 23.89 11.45
CA LEU A 335 17.11 23.34 10.79
C LEU A 335 18.14 24.45 10.61
N ASP A 336 19.37 24.22 11.05
CA ASP A 336 20.57 24.98 10.70
C ASP A 336 21.30 24.34 9.49
N GLU A 337 22.38 24.97 9.01
CA GLU A 337 23.09 24.54 7.79
C GLU A 337 23.67 23.11 7.88
N GLY A 338 24.03 22.64 9.08
CA GLY A 338 24.57 21.30 9.28
C GLY A 338 23.56 20.19 8.92
N PRO A 339 22.39 20.12 9.57
CA PRO A 339 21.31 19.19 9.25
C PRO A 339 20.77 19.30 7.82
N LEU A 340 20.77 20.49 7.20
CA LEU A 340 20.33 20.67 5.81
C LEU A 340 21.21 19.92 4.81
N SER A 341 22.52 19.80 5.07
CA SER A 341 23.45 19.06 4.19
C SER A 341 23.15 17.56 4.06
N ARG A 342 22.29 17.03 4.93
CA ARG A 342 21.88 15.61 4.94
C ARG A 342 20.79 15.29 3.91
N PHE A 343 20.16 16.32 3.33
CA PHE A 343 19.12 16.18 2.32
C PHE A 343 19.74 16.13 0.93
N ASP A 344 19.55 15.03 0.23
CA ASP A 344 19.76 14.96 -1.21
C ASP A 344 18.49 15.43 -1.93
N LEU A 345 18.57 16.63 -2.52
CA LEU A 345 17.49 17.27 -3.28
C LEU A 345 17.72 17.16 -4.80
N SER A 346 18.77 16.47 -5.25
CA SER A 346 19.18 16.45 -6.66
C SER A 346 18.12 15.84 -7.58
N GLY A 347 17.28 14.95 -7.05
CA GLY A 347 16.17 14.33 -7.78
C GLY A 347 14.85 15.09 -7.71
N LEU A 348 14.79 16.25 -7.05
CA LEU A 348 13.55 16.98 -6.80
C LEU A 348 13.14 17.84 -8.01
N THR A 349 11.87 17.74 -8.40
CA THR A 349 11.29 18.53 -9.50
C THR A 349 10.86 19.93 -9.05
N THR A 350 10.60 20.84 -9.98
CA THR A 350 10.13 22.20 -9.64
C THR A 350 8.78 22.21 -8.90
N ASP A 351 7.98 21.15 -9.05
CA ASP A 351 6.71 20.96 -8.33
C ASP A 351 6.91 20.44 -6.90
N GLY A 352 8.09 19.87 -6.62
CA GLY A 352 8.51 19.42 -5.30
C GLY A 352 9.26 20.50 -4.52
N TYR A 353 9.19 20.40 -3.19
CA TYR A 353 9.89 21.32 -2.30
C TYR A 353 10.26 20.70 -0.95
N LEU A 354 11.32 21.24 -0.34
CA LEU A 354 11.58 21.17 1.08
C LEU A 354 11.27 22.53 1.71
N ARG A 355 10.38 22.54 2.70
CA ARG A 355 9.94 23.72 3.45
C ARG A 355 10.35 23.56 4.90
N TYR A 356 11.02 24.52 5.51
CA TYR A 356 11.50 24.42 6.90
C TYR A 356 11.54 25.78 7.61
N GLN A 357 11.57 25.78 8.95
CA GLN A 357 11.82 27.00 9.71
C GLN A 357 13.34 27.19 9.86
N PRO A 358 13.90 28.33 9.44
CA PRO A 358 15.33 28.62 9.64
C PRO A 358 15.61 28.83 11.12
N ASP A 359 16.89 28.73 11.52
CA ASP A 359 17.34 29.10 12.85
C ASP A 359 16.78 30.49 13.23
N PRO A 360 16.19 30.67 14.43
CA PRO A 360 15.71 31.98 14.89
C PRO A 360 16.76 33.10 14.85
N LEU A 361 18.05 32.75 14.84
CA LEU A 361 19.17 33.66 14.73
C LEU A 361 19.46 34.08 13.28
N ASP A 362 18.92 33.37 12.28
CA ASP A 362 18.99 33.73 10.87
C ASP A 362 17.78 34.61 10.49
N THR A 363 17.98 35.92 10.64
CA THR A 363 16.96 36.94 10.34
C THR A 363 16.86 37.29 8.85
N ASP A 364 17.83 36.86 8.05
CA ASP A 364 18.02 37.36 6.68
C ASP A 364 17.48 36.38 5.61
N ALA A 365 17.10 35.17 6.00
CA ALA A 365 16.50 34.18 5.11
C ALA A 365 15.14 34.65 4.53
N GLU A 366 14.97 34.51 3.21
CA GLU A 366 13.71 34.79 2.52
C GLU A 366 12.64 33.74 2.89
N LYS A 367 11.50 34.21 3.41
CA LYS A 367 10.44 33.36 3.97
C LYS A 367 9.14 33.51 3.18
N ASP A 368 8.36 32.44 3.13
CA ASP A 368 6.99 32.45 2.62
C ASP A 368 6.02 33.20 3.56
N SER A 369 4.76 33.28 3.17
CA SER A 369 3.73 33.99 3.94
C SER A 369 3.45 33.41 5.33
N GLU A 370 3.87 32.18 5.61
CA GLU A 370 3.73 31.55 6.94
C GLU A 370 5.07 31.49 7.69
N GLY A 371 6.13 32.12 7.18
CA GLY A 371 7.42 32.25 7.87
C GLY A 371 8.41 31.11 7.61
N TYR A 372 8.20 30.27 6.60
CA TYR A 372 9.10 29.17 6.26
C TYR A 372 10.04 29.52 5.10
N VAL A 373 11.25 28.98 5.12
CA VAL A 373 12.13 28.94 3.95
C VAL A 373 11.70 27.77 3.06
N VAL A 374 11.68 27.99 1.75
CA VAL A 374 11.28 27.00 0.76
C VAL A 374 12.41 26.78 -0.25
N ILE A 375 12.90 25.54 -0.31
CA ILE A 375 13.85 25.09 -1.34
C ILE A 375 13.07 24.29 -2.36
N HIS A 376 12.91 24.86 -3.56
CA HIS A 376 12.31 24.17 -4.69
C HIS A 376 13.32 23.25 -5.38
N GLY A 377 12.81 22.16 -5.96
CA GLY A 377 13.59 21.36 -6.88
C GLY A 377 13.94 22.13 -8.16
N THR A 378 14.93 21.62 -8.89
CA THR A 378 15.45 22.26 -10.11
C THR A 378 15.15 21.45 -11.36
N LEU A 379 14.68 20.21 -11.22
CA LEU A 379 14.34 19.35 -12.35
C LEU A 379 12.97 19.70 -12.91
N GLU A 380 12.85 19.83 -14.22
CA GLU A 380 11.55 20.07 -14.83
C GLU A 380 10.62 18.85 -14.66
N PRO A 381 9.38 19.05 -14.17
CA PRO A 381 8.36 18.02 -14.09
C PRO A 381 8.12 17.45 -15.49
N GLN A 382 8.11 16.14 -15.61
CA GLN A 382 7.80 15.50 -16.88
C GLN A 382 6.27 15.60 -17.12
N PRO A 383 5.79 15.96 -18.32
CA PRO A 383 4.36 16.13 -18.58
C PRO A 383 3.56 14.87 -18.21
N GLY A 384 2.66 14.98 -17.23
CA GLY A 384 1.78 13.90 -16.79
C GLY A 384 0.49 13.80 -17.62
N GLY A 385 0.10 12.58 -17.99
CA GLY A 385 -1.19 12.26 -18.61
C GLY A 385 -2.08 11.47 -17.64
N ASP A 386 -3.37 11.81 -17.61
CA ASP A 386 -4.37 11.29 -16.67
C ASP A 386 -4.42 9.75 -16.57
N ALA A 387 -4.33 9.25 -15.33
CA ALA A 387 -4.56 7.84 -15.01
C ALA A 387 -6.06 7.54 -14.99
N GLY A 388 -6.56 6.94 -16.07
CA GLY A 388 -7.94 6.46 -16.19
C GLY A 388 -8.01 5.05 -16.78
N ASN A 389 -8.18 4.06 -15.91
CA ASN A 389 -8.88 2.79 -16.13
C ASN A 389 -8.48 1.91 -17.32
N ALA A 390 -7.83 0.78 -17.04
CA ALA A 390 -7.90 -0.42 -17.90
C ALA A 390 -7.80 -1.69 -17.04
N SER A 391 -8.94 -2.12 -16.51
CA SER A 391 -9.19 -3.54 -16.23
C SER A 391 -9.43 -4.25 -17.58
N GLY A 392 -8.91 -5.47 -17.72
CA GLY A 392 -8.70 -6.14 -19.00
C GLY A 392 -9.96 -6.66 -19.71
N ASP A 393 -9.83 -6.94 -21.01
CA ASP A 393 -9.73 -8.31 -21.52
C ASP A 393 -9.38 -8.37 -23.03
N ALA A 394 -8.66 -9.43 -23.40
CA ALA A 394 -8.50 -10.06 -24.71
C ALA A 394 -7.93 -9.30 -25.94
N GLY A 395 -6.73 -9.72 -26.36
CA GLY A 395 -6.41 -9.91 -27.78
C GLY A 395 -5.61 -8.82 -28.50
N GLY A 396 -4.28 -8.99 -28.54
CA GLY A 396 -3.44 -8.62 -29.69
C GLY A 396 -3.58 -7.20 -30.26
N ALA A 397 -3.10 -6.19 -29.54
CA ALA A 397 -2.61 -4.94 -30.11
C ALA A 397 -1.85 -4.18 -29.00
N ILE A 398 -0.53 -4.02 -29.12
CA ILE A 398 0.25 -3.22 -28.17
C ILE A 398 0.03 -1.75 -28.54
N ALA A 399 -1.12 -1.23 -28.12
CA ALA A 399 -1.48 0.17 -28.23
C ALA A 399 -0.93 0.93 -27.00
N ALA A 400 -0.23 2.03 -27.28
CA ALA A 400 0.14 3.12 -26.37
C ALA A 400 0.41 2.72 -24.91
N VAL A 401 1.67 2.44 -24.59
CA VAL A 401 2.09 2.32 -23.18
C VAL A 401 2.10 3.71 -22.56
N VAL A 402 1.03 3.98 -21.81
CA VAL A 402 0.86 5.04 -20.83
C VAL A 402 1.84 4.78 -19.68
N LEU A 403 2.75 5.73 -19.40
CA LEU A 403 3.57 5.72 -18.19
C LEU A 403 2.72 6.21 -17.01
N GLY A 404 1.92 5.30 -16.45
CA GLY A 404 1.23 5.47 -15.18
C GLY A 404 2.13 4.99 -14.03
N SER A 405 2.29 5.85 -13.03
CA SER A 405 2.87 5.65 -11.70
C SER A 405 3.05 4.20 -11.22
N ALA A 406 4.28 3.69 -11.30
CA ALA A 406 4.89 2.77 -10.32
C ALA A 406 6.38 2.59 -10.62
N ALA A 407 7.23 3.28 -9.86
CA ALA A 407 8.51 2.81 -9.32
C ALA A 407 9.49 3.97 -9.12
N VAL A 408 9.60 4.38 -7.86
CA VAL A 408 10.83 4.87 -7.24
C VAL A 408 12.03 4.10 -7.80
N TRP A 409 12.83 4.73 -8.65
CA TRP A 409 14.18 4.40 -9.18
C TRP A 409 14.53 2.96 -9.65
N GLY A 410 13.90 1.88 -9.18
CA GLY A 410 14.13 0.49 -9.61
C GLY A 410 13.38 0.08 -10.88
N GLY A 411 12.25 0.73 -11.21
CA GLY A 411 11.50 0.45 -12.43
C GLY A 411 12.00 1.23 -13.65
N TYR A 412 12.61 2.42 -13.44
CA TYR A 412 13.17 3.22 -14.53
C TYR A 412 14.25 2.44 -15.30
N GLU A 413 15.14 1.71 -14.61
CA GLU A 413 16.22 0.97 -15.27
C GLU A 413 15.72 -0.26 -16.04
N VAL A 414 14.69 -0.96 -15.53
CA VAL A 414 14.14 -2.17 -16.13
C VAL A 414 13.23 -1.82 -17.31
N VAL A 415 12.30 -0.88 -17.12
CA VAL A 415 11.31 -0.51 -18.15
C VAL A 415 11.97 0.20 -19.33
N THR A 416 12.90 1.12 -19.09
CA THR A 416 13.62 1.77 -20.21
C THR A 416 14.52 0.78 -20.96
N ARG A 417 15.09 -0.24 -20.30
CA ARG A 417 15.83 -1.32 -21.00
C ARG A 417 14.91 -2.22 -21.81
N VAL A 418 13.71 -2.55 -21.32
CA VAL A 418 12.72 -3.32 -22.08
C VAL A 418 12.27 -2.56 -23.32
N ILE A 419 11.90 -1.28 -23.17
CA ILE A 419 11.51 -0.42 -24.31
C ILE A 419 12.67 -0.27 -25.31
N LEU A 420 13.89 -0.08 -24.82
CA LEU A 420 15.06 0.03 -25.69
C LEU A 420 15.41 -1.29 -26.39
N ASN A 421 15.22 -2.45 -25.75
CA ASN A 421 15.42 -3.75 -26.40
C ASN A 421 14.36 -4.04 -27.48
N GLU A 422 13.16 -3.47 -27.37
CA GLU A 422 12.11 -3.56 -28.39
C GLU A 422 12.27 -2.52 -29.52
N LEU A 423 12.80 -1.32 -29.22
CA LEU A 423 12.96 -0.24 -30.19
C LEU A 423 14.27 -0.31 -30.97
N LEU A 424 15.38 -0.64 -30.29
CA LEU A 424 16.69 -0.71 -30.91
C LEU A 424 16.86 -2.04 -31.65
N PRO A 425 17.76 -2.11 -32.66
CA PRO A 425 18.07 -3.35 -33.35
C PRO A 425 18.54 -4.43 -32.37
N GLU A 426 18.12 -5.68 -32.59
CA GLU A 426 18.45 -6.80 -31.71
C GLU A 426 19.98 -6.95 -31.54
N GLY A 427 20.44 -6.89 -30.29
CA GLY A 427 21.88 -6.92 -29.95
C GLY A 427 22.61 -5.57 -29.94
N ALA A 428 21.93 -4.44 -30.19
CA ALA A 428 22.52 -3.12 -30.09
C ALA A 428 22.82 -2.72 -28.63
N ALA A 429 24.02 -2.20 -28.38
CA ALA A 429 24.36 -1.62 -27.08
C ALA A 429 23.60 -0.30 -26.87
N ILE A 430 23.05 -0.11 -25.67
CA ILE A 430 22.37 1.14 -25.30
C ILE A 430 23.42 2.26 -25.23
N PRO A 431 23.27 3.36 -25.99
CA PRO A 431 24.21 4.47 -25.97
C PRO A 431 24.32 5.11 -24.58
N ALA A 432 25.56 5.32 -24.12
CA ALA A 432 25.84 6.03 -22.87
C ALA A 432 26.14 7.52 -23.09
N ASN A 433 26.55 7.89 -24.31
CA ASN A 433 26.91 9.25 -24.69
C ASN A 433 26.31 9.66 -26.05
N ARG A 434 26.36 10.96 -26.35
CA ARG A 434 25.77 11.55 -27.56
C ARG A 434 26.41 11.02 -28.86
N GLY A 435 27.71 10.74 -28.84
CA GLY A 435 28.45 10.20 -29.97
C GLY A 435 27.98 8.79 -30.35
N GLN A 436 27.82 7.91 -29.35
CA GLN A 436 27.27 6.57 -29.53
C GLN A 436 25.82 6.60 -30.03
N LEU A 437 25.01 7.55 -29.55
CA LEU A 437 23.63 7.71 -30.02
C LEU A 437 23.58 8.14 -31.50
N ALA A 438 24.40 9.12 -31.88
CA ALA A 438 24.49 9.56 -33.27
C ALA A 438 24.92 8.40 -34.19
N LEU A 439 25.95 7.65 -33.81
CA LEU A 439 26.41 6.48 -34.56
C LEU A 439 25.33 5.41 -34.68
N LEU A 440 24.58 5.12 -33.61
CA LEU A 440 23.52 4.13 -33.63
C LEU A 440 22.42 4.49 -34.62
N VAL A 441 21.94 5.74 -34.58
CA VAL A 441 20.91 6.23 -35.50
C VAL A 441 21.42 6.23 -36.94
N TRP A 442 22.64 6.71 -37.18
CA TRP A 442 23.23 6.76 -38.51
C TRP A 442 23.49 5.38 -39.11
N ASN A 443 23.95 4.42 -38.31
CA ASN A 443 24.11 3.02 -38.71
C ASN A 443 22.76 2.41 -39.12
N ASN A 444 21.71 2.65 -38.33
CA ASN A 444 20.37 2.13 -38.62
C ASN A 444 19.74 2.79 -39.86
N ALA A 445 20.05 4.06 -40.13
CA ALA A 445 19.64 4.77 -41.33
C ALA A 445 20.38 4.32 -42.61
N GLY A 446 21.33 3.37 -42.51
CA GLY A 446 22.10 2.86 -43.64
C GLY A 446 23.34 3.68 -43.98
N ARG A 447 23.88 4.45 -43.01
CA ARG A 447 25.07 5.30 -43.14
C ARG A 447 25.01 6.29 -44.34
N PRO A 448 23.97 7.12 -44.45
CA PRO A 448 23.89 8.12 -45.51
C PRO A 448 25.03 9.15 -45.40
N GLU A 449 25.56 9.60 -46.53
CA GLU A 449 26.62 10.61 -46.53
C GLU A 449 26.03 12.00 -46.20
N PRO A 450 26.51 12.68 -45.14
CA PRO A 450 26.08 14.04 -44.79
C PRO A 450 26.44 15.06 -45.87
N ALA A 451 25.61 16.11 -45.99
CA ALA A 451 25.76 17.13 -47.02
C ALA A 451 26.94 18.07 -46.75
N ALA A 452 27.25 18.33 -45.48
CA ALA A 452 28.47 19.01 -45.06
C ALA A 452 29.42 18.02 -44.37
N GLN A 453 30.69 17.98 -44.77
CA GLN A 453 31.73 17.22 -44.07
C GLN A 453 33.08 17.90 -44.09
N PRO A 454 33.86 17.88 -42.98
CA PRO A 454 33.48 17.69 -41.56
C PRO A 454 33.17 19.04 -40.86
N ALA A 455 32.21 19.09 -39.92
CA ALA A 455 31.81 20.36 -39.29
C ALA A 455 32.14 20.51 -37.78
N PHE A 456 32.29 19.42 -37.04
CA PHE A 456 32.53 19.48 -35.58
C PHE A 456 33.99 19.17 -35.23
N ALA A 457 34.67 20.13 -34.61
CA ALA A 457 36.09 20.04 -34.28
C ALA A 457 36.36 19.12 -33.07
N ASP A 458 35.35 18.88 -32.24
CA ASP A 458 35.44 18.08 -31.00
C ASP A 458 35.12 16.59 -31.20
N VAL A 459 34.92 16.14 -32.44
CA VAL A 459 34.68 14.74 -32.79
C VAL A 459 35.87 14.20 -33.59
N ALA A 460 36.74 13.44 -32.91
CA ALA A 460 37.98 12.94 -33.51
C ALA A 460 37.77 11.73 -34.45
N ASP A 461 36.72 10.94 -34.21
CA ASP A 461 36.39 9.77 -35.03
C ASP A 461 35.61 10.18 -36.30
N ALA A 462 36.09 9.76 -37.46
CA ALA A 462 35.56 10.20 -38.75
C ALA A 462 34.12 9.70 -39.00
N ASP A 463 33.80 8.47 -38.59
CA ASP A 463 32.45 7.90 -38.72
C ASP A 463 31.49 8.59 -37.74
N MET A 464 31.94 8.89 -36.52
CA MET A 464 31.15 9.63 -35.54
C MET A 464 30.92 11.09 -35.95
N ALA A 465 31.91 11.72 -36.59
CA ALA A 465 31.77 13.08 -37.13
C ALA A 465 30.75 13.13 -38.26
N LYS A 466 30.75 12.12 -39.14
CA LYS A 466 29.70 11.92 -40.17
C LYS A 466 28.33 11.70 -39.56
N ALA A 467 28.23 10.80 -38.59
CA ALA A 467 26.98 10.50 -37.91
C ALA A 467 26.40 11.72 -37.18
N ALA A 468 27.22 12.44 -36.42
CA ALA A 468 26.82 13.65 -35.70
C ALA A 468 26.31 14.72 -36.68
N GLN A 469 27.06 14.95 -37.76
CA GLN A 469 26.71 15.96 -38.76
C GLN A 469 25.43 15.62 -39.50
N TRP A 470 25.27 14.36 -39.92
CA TRP A 470 24.03 13.92 -40.55
C TRP A 470 22.83 14.03 -39.60
N CYS A 471 22.97 13.58 -38.35
CA CYS A 471 21.90 13.67 -37.35
C CYS A 471 21.49 15.13 -37.08
N VAL A 472 22.42 16.07 -37.12
CA VAL A 472 22.13 17.51 -36.98
C VAL A 472 21.44 18.07 -38.23
N GLU A 473 21.90 17.72 -39.43
CA GLU A 473 21.28 18.15 -40.70
C GLU A 473 19.84 17.66 -40.84
N GLN A 474 19.55 16.44 -40.38
CA GLN A 474 18.18 15.90 -40.37
C GLN A 474 17.33 16.47 -39.23
N GLY A 475 17.89 17.33 -38.39
CA GLY A 475 17.22 17.86 -37.20
C GLY A 475 16.90 16.79 -36.14
N ILE A 476 17.52 15.62 -36.22
CA ILE A 476 17.33 14.50 -35.28
C ILE A 476 18.02 14.82 -33.94
N MET A 477 19.22 15.38 -33.99
CA MET A 477 19.99 15.83 -32.83
C MET A 477 20.38 17.30 -33.00
N GLU A 478 20.60 18.01 -31.89
CA GLU A 478 21.05 19.40 -31.93
C GLU A 478 22.55 19.52 -31.65
N ALA A 479 23.26 20.37 -32.40
CA ALA A 479 24.63 20.77 -32.07
C ALA A 479 24.65 21.65 -30.81
N LYS A 480 25.76 21.66 -30.06
CA LYS A 480 25.91 22.49 -28.86
C LYS A 480 26.41 23.89 -29.17
N SER A 481 27.18 24.03 -30.25
CA SER A 481 27.56 25.30 -30.87
C SER A 481 27.75 25.07 -32.37
N ALA A 482 28.18 26.10 -33.10
CA ALA A 482 28.45 26.01 -34.53
C ALA A 482 29.54 24.98 -34.91
N ASP A 483 30.44 24.66 -33.98
CA ASP A 483 31.62 23.80 -34.20
C ASP A 483 31.78 22.67 -33.16
N THR A 484 30.86 22.55 -32.19
CA THR A 484 30.94 21.59 -31.08
C THR A 484 29.69 20.72 -30.96
N PHE A 485 29.88 19.39 -30.91
CA PHE A 485 28.80 18.41 -30.76
C PHE A 485 28.68 17.82 -29.34
N LYS A 486 29.79 17.79 -28.59
CA LYS A 486 30.01 17.11 -27.31
C LYS A 486 29.74 15.60 -27.38
N PRO A 487 30.54 14.81 -28.11
CA PRO A 487 30.31 13.37 -28.29
C PRO A 487 30.30 12.59 -26.97
N GLU A 488 31.13 13.00 -26.00
CA GLU A 488 31.22 12.37 -24.67
C GLU A 488 30.14 12.85 -23.68
N GLY A 489 29.25 13.77 -24.09
CA GLY A 489 28.16 14.23 -23.23
C GLY A 489 27.23 13.08 -22.85
N TRP A 490 26.98 12.93 -21.54
CA TRP A 490 26.09 11.90 -21.02
C TRP A 490 24.68 12.02 -21.63
N THR A 491 24.11 10.88 -22.01
CA THR A 491 22.78 10.79 -22.64
C THR A 491 21.88 9.86 -21.84
N PRO A 492 20.79 10.36 -21.23
CA PRO A 492 19.86 9.49 -20.52
C PRO A 492 19.07 8.60 -21.50
N LYS A 493 18.65 7.41 -21.05
CA LYS A 493 17.93 6.41 -21.86
C LYS A 493 16.65 6.93 -22.53
N PHE A 494 15.96 7.88 -21.90
CA PHE A 494 14.80 8.54 -22.50
C PHE A 494 15.17 9.37 -23.75
N ASN A 495 16.31 10.08 -23.70
CA ASN A 495 16.80 10.86 -24.84
C ASN A 495 17.19 9.95 -26.02
N VAL A 496 17.64 8.71 -25.74
CA VAL A 496 17.84 7.67 -26.78
C VAL A 496 16.50 7.32 -27.45
N ILE A 497 15.45 7.08 -26.67
CA ILE A 497 14.10 6.74 -27.16
C ILE A 497 13.52 7.88 -28.01
N GLU A 498 13.61 9.11 -27.51
CA GLU A 498 13.10 10.30 -28.20
C GLU A 498 13.81 10.52 -29.53
N THR A 499 15.14 10.48 -29.51
CA THR A 499 15.97 10.64 -30.72
C THR A 499 15.67 9.52 -31.73
N TRP A 500 15.46 8.28 -31.26
CA TRP A 500 15.12 7.15 -32.12
C TRP A 500 13.75 7.32 -32.78
N ASN A 501 12.72 7.71 -32.02
CA ASN A 501 11.38 7.94 -32.55
C ASN A 501 11.34 9.13 -33.53
N LYS A 502 12.18 10.15 -33.31
CA LYS A 502 12.34 11.27 -34.22
C LYS A 502 13.00 10.86 -35.54
N ALA A 503 14.00 9.97 -35.48
CA ALA A 503 14.68 9.44 -36.65
C ALA A 503 13.83 8.42 -37.44
N PHE A 504 13.05 7.60 -36.74
CA PHE A 504 12.27 6.50 -37.32
C PHE A 504 10.82 6.52 -36.79
N PRO A 505 9.98 7.48 -37.25
CA PRO A 505 8.59 7.55 -36.83
C PRO A 505 7.83 6.30 -37.27
N LYS A 506 7.00 5.72 -36.38
CA LYS A 506 6.14 4.60 -36.77
C LYS A 506 5.08 5.06 -37.79
N ALA A 507 4.88 4.28 -38.84
CA ALA A 507 3.78 4.52 -39.79
C ALA A 507 2.43 4.49 -39.05
N LYS A 508 1.58 5.49 -39.31
CA LYS A 508 0.25 5.62 -38.71
C LYS A 508 -0.70 4.52 -39.16
#